data_AF-A0A9W5VU50-F1
#
_entry.id   AF-A0A9W5VU50-F1
#
_cell.length_a   1.000
_cell.length_b   1.000
_cell.length_c   1.000
_cell.angle_alpha   90.00
_cell.angle_beta   90.00
_cell.angle_gamma   90.00
#
_symmetry.space_group_name_H-M   'P 1'
#
loop_
_entity.id
_entity.type
_entity.pdbx_description
1 polymer ?
#
loop_
_entity_poly.entity_id
_entity_poly.type
_entity_poly.pdbx_seq_one_letter_code
_entity_poly.pdbx_strand_id
1 'polypeptide(L)'
;MKKSLDFNKKAFAHYMALYPVNEIRVHVIVLVLLGADVFVLLPAFANPFRLLYVYIVTPPVVFLNLWAIWIAINPRKRQLQYTLFRGVYGGICSVGLLVITQKYAYEVLQLQNPIYFILSFGLYGFALYYFYKNHIEKLQEPRKNQNHRKELVV
;
A
#
# COMPACT_ATOMS: atom_id res chain seq x y z
N MET A 1 -21.17 28.74 -5.96
CA MET A 1 -19.92 29.16 -6.64
C MET A 1 -18.91 28.02 -6.54
N LYS A 2 -18.64 27.34 -7.66
CA LYS A 2 -17.82 26.10 -7.74
C LYS A 2 -16.34 26.50 -7.64
N LYS A 3 -15.71 26.33 -6.47
CA LYS A 3 -14.29 26.65 -6.27
C LYS A 3 -13.46 25.58 -6.99
N SER A 4 -13.02 25.85 -8.22
CA SER A 4 -12.06 25.00 -8.90
C SER A 4 -10.78 24.97 -8.05
N LEU A 5 -10.41 23.79 -7.56
CA LEU A 5 -9.05 23.54 -7.10
C LEU A 5 -8.14 23.71 -8.32
N ASP A 6 -7.65 24.93 -8.54
CA ASP A 6 -6.62 25.16 -9.54
C ASP A 6 -5.36 24.45 -9.07
N PHE A 7 -5.16 23.25 -9.60
CA PHE A 7 -4.02 22.41 -9.29
C PHE A 7 -2.77 23.12 -9.78
N ASN A 8 -2.04 23.74 -8.85
CA ASN A 8 -0.81 24.46 -9.15
C ASN A 8 0.27 23.47 -9.63
N LYS A 9 0.28 23.20 -10.94
CA LYS A 9 1.21 22.29 -11.61
C LYS A 9 2.67 22.61 -11.33
N LYS A 10 3.03 23.89 -11.15
CA LYS A 10 4.40 24.31 -10.86
C LYS A 10 4.83 23.95 -9.44
N ALA A 11 3.98 24.22 -8.45
CA ALA A 11 4.24 23.80 -7.06
C ALA A 11 4.28 22.27 -6.96
N PHE A 12 3.35 21.58 -7.62
CA PHE A 12 3.32 20.12 -7.67
C PHE A 12 4.58 19.52 -8.33
N ALA A 13 5.03 20.08 -9.45
CA ALA A 13 6.27 19.67 -10.09
C ALA A 13 7.50 19.90 -9.20
N HIS A 14 7.52 20.98 -8.42
CA HIS A 14 8.58 21.28 -7.46
C HIS A 14 8.61 20.25 -6.31
N TYR A 15 7.46 19.92 -5.73
CA TYR A 15 7.36 18.87 -4.69
C TYR A 15 7.63 17.46 -5.24
N MET A 16 7.32 17.19 -6.51
CA MET A 16 7.61 15.89 -7.15
C MET A 16 9.04 15.76 -7.66
N ALA A 17 9.82 16.84 -7.74
CA ALA A 17 11.24 16.78 -8.07
C ALA A 17 12.10 16.10 -6.98
N LEU A 18 11.49 15.67 -5.87
CA LEU A 18 12.17 15.04 -4.73
C LEU A 18 12.90 13.73 -5.06
N TYR A 19 12.48 12.99 -6.09
CA TYR A 19 13.07 11.68 -6.43
C TYR A 19 13.68 11.67 -7.83
N PRO A 20 14.95 11.24 -7.98
CA PRO A 20 15.56 11.06 -9.29
C PRO A 20 14.76 10.03 -10.10
N VAL A 21 14.56 10.32 -11.39
CA VAL A 21 13.74 9.50 -12.29
C VAL A 21 14.25 8.05 -12.38
N ASN A 22 15.57 7.86 -12.35
CA ASN A 22 16.19 6.54 -12.36
C ASN A 22 15.94 5.77 -11.06
N GLU A 23 15.90 6.46 -9.92
CA GLU A 23 15.59 5.82 -8.64
C GLU A 23 14.14 5.36 -8.58
N ILE A 24 13.19 6.14 -9.11
CA ILE A 24 11.78 5.71 -9.18
C ILE A 24 11.67 4.40 -9.96
N ARG A 25 12.34 4.29 -11.11
CA ARG A 25 12.30 3.08 -11.94
C ARG A 25 12.84 1.86 -11.18
N VAL A 26 14.02 1.98 -10.59
CA VAL A 26 14.65 0.88 -9.84
C VAL A 26 13.79 0.53 -8.62
N HIS A 27 13.31 1.52 -7.88
CA HIS A 27 12.55 1.31 -6.66
C HIS A 27 11.20 0.62 -6.92
N VAL A 28 10.48 1.00 -7.98
CA VAL A 28 9.23 0.34 -8.39
C VAL A 28 9.47 -1.12 -8.74
N ILE A 29 10.51 -1.39 -9.53
CA ILE A 29 10.86 -2.75 -9.96
C ILE A 29 11.25 -3.60 -8.75
N VAL A 30 12.12 -3.08 -7.88
CA VAL A 30 12.58 -3.76 -6.67
C VAL A 30 11.41 -4.04 -5.72
N LEU A 31 10.51 -3.09 -5.50
CA LEU A 31 9.33 -3.30 -4.65
C LEU A 31 8.46 -4.45 -5.15
N VAL A 32 8.19 -4.53 -6.45
CA VAL A 32 7.34 -5.62 -6.96
C VAL A 32 8.10 -6.94 -6.98
N LEU A 33 9.30 -6.98 -7.56
CA LEU A 33 10.03 -8.24 -7.71
C LEU A 33 10.46 -8.83 -6.36
N LEU A 34 11.08 -8.04 -5.48
CA LEU A 34 11.45 -8.56 -4.16
C LEU A 34 10.25 -8.58 -3.23
N GLY A 35 9.54 -7.47 -3.12
CA GLY A 35 8.49 -7.34 -2.13
C GLY A 35 7.26 -8.22 -2.44
N ALA A 36 6.61 -7.99 -3.57
CA ALA A 36 5.40 -8.72 -3.92
C ALA A 36 5.70 -10.14 -4.40
N ASP A 37 6.65 -10.31 -5.32
CA ASP A 37 6.85 -11.62 -5.95
C ASP A 37 7.62 -12.57 -5.03
N VAL A 38 8.69 -12.12 -4.36
CA VAL A 38 9.46 -13.02 -3.47
C VAL A 38 8.79 -13.25 -2.11
N PHE A 39 8.18 -12.25 -1.49
CA PHE A 39 7.58 -12.45 -0.16
C PHE A 39 6.09 -12.81 -0.16
N VAL A 40 5.37 -12.59 -1.26
CA VAL A 40 3.93 -12.90 -1.32
C VAL A 40 3.64 -13.98 -2.34
N LEU A 41 4.12 -13.84 -3.58
CA LEU A 41 3.81 -14.78 -4.65
C LEU A 41 4.53 -16.12 -4.45
N LEU A 42 5.84 -16.13 -4.27
CA LEU A 42 6.62 -17.37 -4.09
C LEU A 42 6.09 -18.23 -2.93
N PRO A 43 5.84 -17.67 -1.72
CA PRO A 43 5.28 -18.44 -0.62
C PRO A 43 3.85 -18.93 -0.90
N ALA A 44 3.08 -18.27 -1.76
CA ALA A 44 1.77 -18.76 -2.20
C ALA A 44 1.91 -20.08 -2.97
N PHE A 45 2.89 -20.17 -3.87
CA PHE A 45 3.17 -21.36 -4.69
C PHE A 45 4.00 -22.43 -3.98
N ALA A 46 4.71 -22.08 -2.90
CA ALA A 46 5.50 -23.03 -2.14
C ALA A 46 4.66 -24.19 -1.57
N ASN A 47 5.26 -25.35 -1.37
CA ASN A 47 4.57 -26.45 -0.70
C ASN A 47 4.31 -26.13 0.78
N PRO A 48 3.15 -26.53 1.34
CA PRO A 48 2.04 -27.26 0.72
C PRO A 48 1.19 -26.38 -0.23
N PHE A 49 0.97 -26.88 -1.44
CA PHE A 49 0.26 -26.15 -2.48
C PHE A 49 -1.26 -26.18 -2.27
N ARG A 50 -1.88 -25.01 -2.24
CA ARG A 50 -3.33 -24.84 -2.10
C ARG A 50 -3.83 -23.76 -3.05
N LEU A 51 -4.70 -24.16 -3.96
CA LEU A 51 -5.21 -23.30 -5.03
C LEU A 51 -5.90 -22.03 -4.50
N LEU A 52 -6.59 -22.13 -3.37
CA LEU A 52 -7.33 -21.02 -2.76
C LEU A 52 -6.43 -19.82 -2.45
N TYR A 53 -5.28 -20.04 -1.81
CA TYR A 53 -4.35 -18.95 -1.46
C TYR A 53 -3.72 -18.32 -2.70
N VAL A 54 -3.40 -19.15 -3.71
CA VAL A 54 -2.85 -18.69 -4.98
C VAL A 54 -3.87 -17.82 -5.72
N TYR A 55 -5.15 -18.21 -5.75
CA TYR A 55 -6.19 -17.45 -6.44
C TYR A 55 -6.48 -16.10 -5.76
N ILE A 56 -6.31 -16.01 -4.44
CA ILE A 56 -6.47 -14.75 -3.70
C ILE A 56 -5.29 -13.79 -3.95
N VAL A 57 -4.06 -14.31 -3.91
CA VAL A 57 -2.84 -13.48 -3.96
C VAL A 57 -2.41 -13.13 -5.39
N THR A 58 -2.55 -14.05 -6.34
CA THR A 58 -1.97 -13.90 -7.68
C THR A 58 -2.57 -12.74 -8.47
N PRO A 59 -3.92 -12.57 -8.56
CA PRO A 59 -4.48 -11.47 -9.36
C PRO A 59 -4.04 -10.07 -8.89
N PRO A 60 -4.04 -9.74 -7.57
CA PRO A 60 -3.49 -8.49 -7.07
C PRO A 60 -2.00 -8.28 -7.38
N VAL A 61 -1.18 -9.33 -7.28
CA VAL A 61 0.27 -9.22 -7.55
C VAL A 61 0.56 -9.06 -9.04
N VAL A 62 -0.17 -9.75 -9.91
CA VAL A 62 -0.09 -9.56 -11.37
C VAL A 62 -0.50 -8.14 -11.75
N PHE A 63 -1.56 -7.61 -11.13
CA PHE A 63 -1.95 -6.23 -11.32
C PHE A 63 -0.84 -5.24 -10.92
N LEU A 64 -0.18 -5.45 -9.79
CA LEU A 64 0.97 -4.63 -9.37
C LEU A 64 2.13 -4.70 -10.35
N ASN A 65 2.45 -5.89 -10.88
CA ASN A 65 3.49 -6.08 -11.89
C ASN A 65 3.22 -5.28 -13.17
N LEU A 66 2.01 -5.39 -13.71
CA LEU A 66 1.62 -4.63 -14.90
C LEU A 66 1.66 -3.11 -14.64
N TRP A 67 1.21 -2.69 -13.46
CA TRP A 67 1.22 -1.27 -13.09
C TRP A 67 2.65 -0.74 -12.88
N ALA A 68 3.53 -1.55 -12.31
CA ALA A 68 4.94 -1.24 -12.14
C ALA A 68 5.67 -1.10 -13.48
N ILE A 69 5.46 -2.02 -14.43
CA ILE A 69 6.00 -1.91 -15.80
C ILE A 69 5.52 -0.61 -16.44
N TRP A 70 4.24 -0.30 -16.31
CA TRP A 70 3.69 0.95 -16.81
C TRP A 70 4.42 2.15 -16.19
N ILE A 71 4.57 2.24 -14.87
CA ILE A 71 5.29 3.35 -14.22
C ILE A 71 6.77 3.41 -14.67
N ALA A 72 7.43 2.26 -14.82
CA ALA A 72 8.84 2.15 -15.19
C ALA A 72 9.16 2.68 -16.60
N ILE A 73 8.23 2.58 -17.56
CA ILE A 73 8.42 3.10 -18.93
C ILE A 73 8.57 4.63 -18.91
N ASN A 74 7.69 5.34 -18.19
CA ASN A 74 7.64 6.81 -18.18
C ASN A 74 7.57 7.41 -16.76
N PRO A 75 8.58 7.19 -15.91
CA PRO A 75 8.58 7.58 -14.49
C PRO A 75 8.36 9.08 -14.29
N ARG A 76 8.95 9.94 -15.14
CA ARG A 76 8.90 11.40 -15.00
C ARG A 76 7.49 11.99 -15.17
N LYS A 77 6.67 11.41 -16.05
CA LYS A 77 5.26 11.83 -16.22
C LYS A 77 4.32 11.15 -15.21
N ARG A 78 4.80 10.12 -14.51
CA ARG A 78 3.99 9.20 -13.69
C ARG A 78 4.35 9.23 -12.20
N GLN A 79 5.01 10.28 -11.73
CA GLN A 79 5.39 10.41 -10.32
C GLN A 79 4.17 10.45 -9.37
N LEU A 80 3.05 11.07 -9.76
CA LEU A 80 1.80 11.01 -8.99
C LEU A 80 1.30 9.56 -8.87
N GLN A 81 1.33 8.84 -9.99
CA GLN A 81 0.94 7.44 -10.06
C GLN A 81 1.88 6.56 -9.23
N TYR A 82 3.17 6.90 -9.16
CA TYR A 82 4.13 6.24 -8.29
C TYR A 82 3.80 6.41 -6.81
N THR A 83 3.45 7.63 -6.37
CA THR A 83 3.03 7.87 -4.98
C THR A 83 1.79 7.05 -4.63
N LEU A 84 0.79 7.02 -5.52
CA LEU A 84 -0.42 6.21 -5.33
C LEU A 84 -0.08 4.71 -5.32
N PHE A 85 0.77 4.28 -6.25
CA PHE A 85 1.26 2.91 -6.36
C PHE A 85 1.91 2.44 -5.07
N ARG A 86 2.75 3.25 -4.41
CA ARG A 86 3.37 2.87 -3.13
C ARG A 86 2.34 2.57 -2.04
N GLY A 87 1.26 3.37 -1.97
CA GLY A 87 0.17 3.14 -1.03
C GLY A 87 -0.60 1.85 -1.33
N VAL A 88 -0.98 1.64 -2.59
CA VAL A 88 -1.69 0.44 -3.02
C VAL A 88 -0.83 -0.82 -2.85
N TYR A 89 0.45 -0.74 -3.24
CA TYR A 89 1.46 -1.77 -3.02
C TYR A 89 1.53 -2.17 -1.54
N GLY A 90 1.63 -1.20 -0.63
CA GLY A 90 1.68 -1.46 0.81
C GLY A 90 0.42 -2.19 1.30
N GLY A 91 -0.76 -1.78 0.83
CA GLY A 91 -2.02 -2.45 1.17
C GLY A 91 -2.10 -3.90 0.66
N ILE A 92 -1.75 -4.12 -0.62
CA ILE A 92 -1.76 -5.45 -1.23
C ILE A 92 -0.73 -6.36 -0.55
N CYS A 93 0.50 -5.89 -0.32
CA CYS A 93 1.52 -6.68 0.37
C CYS A 93 1.13 -6.98 1.82
N SER A 94 0.53 -6.02 2.53
CA SER A 94 0.07 -6.23 3.91
C SER A 94 -1.00 -7.32 4.00
N VAL A 95 -2.03 -7.27 3.15
CA VAL A 95 -3.06 -8.31 3.07
C VAL A 95 -2.48 -9.63 2.57
N GLY A 96 -1.60 -9.57 1.56
CA GLY A 96 -0.92 -10.73 1.01
C GLY A 96 -0.12 -11.48 2.07
N LEU A 97 0.71 -10.79 2.85
CA LEU A 97 1.48 -11.38 3.94
C LEU A 97 0.59 -11.97 5.03
N LEU A 98 -0.53 -11.34 5.37
CA LEU A 98 -1.52 -11.93 6.28
C LEU A 98 -2.05 -13.26 5.74
N VAL A 99 -2.46 -13.30 4.46
CA VAL A 99 -2.97 -14.50 3.79
C VAL A 99 -1.92 -15.62 3.75
N ILE A 100 -0.67 -15.28 3.42
CA ILE A 100 0.45 -16.22 3.44
C ILE A 100 0.71 -16.73 4.85
N THR A 101 0.68 -15.87 5.87
CA THR A 101 0.86 -16.28 7.26
C THR A 101 -0.22 -17.28 7.69
N GLN A 102 -1.47 -17.07 7.28
CA GLN A 102 -2.54 -18.05 7.51
C GLN A 102 -2.24 -19.38 6.80
N LYS A 103 -1.80 -19.35 5.55
CA LYS A 103 -1.41 -20.57 4.82
C LYS A 103 -0.38 -21.38 5.61
N TYR A 104 0.70 -20.76 6.09
CA TYR A 104 1.71 -21.48 6.87
C TYR A 104 1.19 -21.98 8.22
N ALA A 105 0.35 -21.20 8.90
CA ALA A 105 -0.24 -21.61 10.17
C ALA A 105 -1.13 -22.85 10.03
N TYR A 106 -1.99 -22.88 9.00
CA TYR A 106 -2.96 -23.96 8.81
C TYR A 106 -2.38 -25.18 8.10
N GLU A 107 -1.51 -24.99 7.11
CA GLU A 107 -1.04 -26.10 6.27
C GLU A 107 0.33 -26.63 6.68
N VAL A 108 1.22 -25.79 7.24
CA VAL A 108 2.56 -26.24 7.68
C VAL A 108 2.56 -26.57 9.17
N LEU A 109 2.01 -25.69 10.00
CA LEU A 109 1.92 -25.91 11.45
C LEU A 109 0.71 -26.74 11.86
N GLN A 110 -0.17 -27.09 10.91
CA GLN A 110 -1.36 -27.92 11.13
C GLN A 110 -2.24 -27.42 12.29
N LEU A 111 -2.31 -26.10 12.50
CA LEU A 111 -3.24 -25.54 13.48
C LEU A 111 -4.66 -25.84 13.04
N GLN A 112 -5.35 -26.74 13.75
CA GLN A 112 -6.74 -27.07 13.44
C GLN A 112 -7.73 -26.03 13.98
N ASN A 113 -7.29 -25.17 14.90
CA ASN A 113 -8.17 -24.23 15.58
C ASN A 113 -8.41 -22.95 14.75
N PRO A 114 -9.68 -22.56 14.50
CA PRO A 114 -10.01 -21.34 13.78
C PRO A 114 -9.73 -20.06 14.58
N ILE A 115 -9.43 -20.20 15.88
CA ILE A 115 -9.14 -19.08 16.78
C ILE A 115 -7.97 -18.24 16.26
N TYR A 116 -6.92 -18.88 15.73
CA TYR A 116 -5.75 -18.17 15.21
C TYR A 116 -6.11 -17.22 14.05
N PHE A 117 -6.97 -17.67 13.14
CA PHE A 117 -7.50 -16.85 12.05
C PHE A 117 -8.26 -15.64 12.58
N ILE A 118 -9.22 -15.87 13.50
CA ILE A 118 -10.06 -14.80 14.06
C ILE A 118 -9.21 -13.76 14.79
N LEU A 119 -8.27 -14.20 15.63
CA LEU A 119 -7.37 -13.32 16.36
C LEU A 119 -6.45 -12.53 15.43
N SER A 120 -5.89 -13.18 14.41
CA SER A 120 -5.00 -12.54 13.44
C SER A 120 -5.74 -11.45 12.65
N PHE A 121 -6.92 -11.75 12.12
CA PHE A 121 -7.73 -10.78 11.39
C PHE A 121 -8.26 -9.66 12.31
N GLY A 122 -8.65 -10.00 13.55
CA GLY A 122 -9.10 -9.04 14.55
C GLY A 122 -8.01 -8.03 14.93
N LEU A 123 -6.81 -8.53 15.26
CA LEU A 123 -5.66 -7.68 15.57
C LEU A 123 -5.22 -6.84 14.37
N TYR A 124 -5.23 -7.43 13.17
CA TYR A 124 -4.91 -6.71 11.94
C TYR A 124 -5.91 -5.57 11.68
N GLY A 125 -7.21 -5.84 11.80
CA GLY A 125 -8.25 -4.82 11.67
C GLY A 125 -8.14 -3.71 12.73
N PHE A 126 -7.86 -4.08 13.98
CA PHE A 126 -7.64 -3.13 15.06
C PHE A 126 -6.41 -2.23 14.79
N ALA A 127 -5.30 -2.81 14.34
CA ALA A 127 -4.11 -2.07 13.98
C ALA A 127 -4.37 -1.09 12.82
N LEU A 128 -5.10 -1.53 11.78
CA LEU A 128 -5.51 -0.67 10.68
C LEU A 128 -6.44 0.46 11.13
N TYR A 129 -7.40 0.19 12.01
CA TYR A 129 -8.30 1.19 12.56
C TYR A 129 -7.53 2.26 13.34
N TYR A 130 -6.64 1.83 14.23
CA TYR A 130 -5.82 2.74 15.03
C TYR A 130 -4.88 3.57 14.14
N PHE A 131 -4.25 2.93 13.16
CA PHE A 131 -3.41 3.61 12.18
C PHE A 131 -4.20 4.67 11.42
N TYR A 132 -5.38 4.32 10.89
CA TYR A 132 -6.24 5.24 10.14
C TYR A 132 -6.70 6.42 10.99
N LYS A 133 -7.17 6.15 12.22
CA LYS A 133 -7.60 7.19 13.17
C LYS A 133 -6.46 8.19 13.45
N ASN A 134 -5.30 7.68 13.84
CA ASN A 134 -4.15 8.50 14.20
C ASN A 134 -3.61 9.29 12.98
N HIS A 135 -3.63 8.68 11.79
CA HIS A 135 -3.15 9.35 10.59
C HIS A 135 -4.10 10.45 10.12
N ILE A 136 -5.43 10.27 10.27
CA ILE A 136 -6.42 11.31 9.98
C ILE A 136 -6.34 12.45 10.98
N GLU A 137 -6.21 12.16 12.27
CA GLU A 137 -6.08 13.18 13.30
C GLU A 137 -4.88 14.09 13.00
N LYS A 138 -3.72 13.52 12.64
CA LYS A 138 -2.53 14.26 12.21
C LYS A 138 -2.71 15.07 10.92
N LEU A 139 -3.54 14.60 9.99
CA LEU A 139 -3.85 15.36 8.77
C LEU A 139 -4.85 16.50 9.02
N GLN A 140 -5.66 16.41 10.08
CA GLN A 140 -6.64 17.43 10.47
C GLN A 140 -6.06 18.51 11.40
N GLU A 141 -5.05 18.19 12.20
CA GLU A 141 -4.36 19.13 13.11
C GLU A 141 -3.91 20.45 12.45
N PRO A 142 -3.25 20.45 11.27
CA PRO A 142 -2.86 21.71 10.60
C PRO A 142 -4.06 22.57 10.21
N ARG A 143 -5.17 21.92 9.81
CA ARG A 143 -6.41 22.60 9.40
C ARG A 143 -7.13 23.22 10.60
N LYS A 144 -7.12 22.52 11.74
CA LYS A 144 -7.72 22.99 13.00
C LYS A 144 -6.97 24.19 13.57
N ASN A 145 -5.63 24.15 13.57
CA ASN A 145 -4.78 25.27 14.02
C ASN A 145 -4.92 26.51 13.13
N GLN A 146 -5.09 26.33 11.81
CA GLN A 146 -5.34 27.47 10.90
C GLN A 146 -6.70 28.13 11.10
N ASN A 147 -7.74 27.37 11.44
CA ASN A 147 -9.05 27.94 11.75
C ASN A 147 -9.04 28.68 13.09
N HIS A 148 -8.39 28.11 14.12
CA HIS A 148 -8.28 28.74 15.44
C HIS A 148 -7.48 30.06 15.40
N ARG A 149 -6.43 30.14 14.57
CA ARG A 149 -5.68 31.39 14.37
C ARG A 149 -6.48 32.47 13.63
N LYS A 150 -7.52 32.12 12.88
CA LYS A 150 -8.39 33.08 12.19
C LYS A 150 -9.47 33.64 13.12
N GLU A 151 -9.96 32.85 14.06
CA GLU A 151 -10.93 33.31 15.08
C GLU A 151 -10.31 34.25 16.12
N LEU A 152 -9.00 34.14 16.38
CA LEU A 152 -8.28 35.03 17.29
C LEU A 152 -7.88 36.38 16.68
N VAL A 153 -8.10 36.58 15.37
CA VAL A 153 -7.69 37.79 14.62
C VAL A 153 -8.92 38.57 14.10
N VAL A 154 -10.12 38.17 14.52
CA VAL A 154 -11.40 38.87 14.28
C VAL A 154 -11.94 39.35 15.62
#